data_AF-A0A2D4JMD8-F1
#
_entry.id   AF-A0A2D4JMD8-F1
#
_cell.length_a   1.000
_cell.length_b   1.000
_cell.length_c   1.000
_cell.angle_alpha   90.00
_cell.angle_beta   90.00
_cell.angle_gamma   90.00
#
_symmetry.space_group_name_H-M   'P 1'
#
loop_
_entity.id
_entity.type
_entity.pdbx_description
1 polymer ?
#
loop_
_entity_poly.entity_id
_entity_poly.type
_entity_poly.pdbx_seq_one_letter_code
_entity_poly.pdbx_strand_id
1 'polypeptide(L)'
;DLFRVLKAYTLYRPEEGYCQAQAPIAAVLLMHMPAEQAFWCLVQICEKYLPGYYSEKLEAIQLHGEILFSLLQRVSPLAYKHLGKQKIDPILCMTEWFM
;
A
#
# COMPACT_ATOMS: atom_id res chain seq x y z
N ASP A 1 -1.85 6.70 20.50
CA ASP A 1 -2.53 5.48 20.01
C ASP A 1 -1.91 4.81 18.79
N LEU A 2 -1.30 5.55 17.85
CA LEU A 2 -0.68 4.95 16.65
C LEU A 2 0.23 3.75 16.95
N PHE A 3 1.20 3.90 17.85
CA PHE A 3 2.07 2.80 18.28
C PHE A 3 1.29 1.59 18.82
N ARG A 4 0.20 1.82 19.58
CA ARG A 4 -0.60 0.74 20.16
C ARG A 4 -1.37 -0.03 19.08
N VAL A 5 -1.94 0.68 18.11
CA VAL A 5 -2.65 0.08 16.98
C VAL A 5 -1.69 -0.75 16.12
N LEU A 6 -0.56 -0.18 15.72
CA LEU A 6 0.42 -0.88 14.88
C LEU A 6 1.04 -2.08 15.62
N LYS A 7 1.40 -1.92 16.89
CA LYS A 7 1.89 -3.03 17.71
C LYS A 7 0.84 -4.13 17.88
N ALA A 8 -0.42 -3.76 18.10
CA ALA A 8 -1.51 -4.73 18.17
C ALA A 8 -1.67 -5.48 16.84
N TYR A 9 -1.54 -4.80 15.70
CA TYR A 9 -1.58 -5.43 14.37
C TYR A 9 -0.46 -6.46 14.21
N THR A 10 0.79 -6.09 14.53
CA THR A 10 1.93 -7.02 14.44
C THR A 10 1.76 -8.25 15.34
N LEU A 11 1.11 -8.11 16.49
CA LEU A 11 0.80 -9.24 17.38
C LEU A 11 -0.38 -10.08 16.87
N TYR A 12 -1.34 -9.45 16.18
CA TYR A 12 -2.50 -10.10 15.59
C TYR A 12 -2.14 -10.88 14.32
N ARG A 13 -1.23 -10.33 13.50
CA ARG A 13 -0.72 -10.88 12.23
C ARG A 13 0.81 -11.00 12.24
N PRO A 14 1.38 -11.92 13.04
CA PRO A 14 2.83 -12.08 13.14
C PRO A 14 3.50 -12.51 11.83
N GLU A 15 2.77 -13.14 10.91
CA GLU A 15 3.25 -13.58 9.60
C GLU A 15 3.50 -12.43 8.61
N GLU A 16 2.74 -11.33 8.71
CA GLU A 16 2.98 -10.10 7.94
C GLU A 16 3.83 -9.11 8.73
N GLY A 17 3.68 -9.11 10.05
CA GLY A 17 4.41 -8.24 10.94
C GLY A 17 4.00 -6.78 10.84
N TYR A 18 4.99 -5.88 10.78
CA TYR A 18 4.79 -4.46 10.56
C TYR A 18 5.39 -4.05 9.22
N CYS A 19 4.54 -3.52 8.34
CA CYS A 19 4.98 -2.86 7.11
C CYS A 19 4.91 -1.34 7.30
N GLN A 20 5.95 -0.60 6.87
CA GLN A 20 6.02 0.86 7.03
C GLN A 20 4.79 1.58 6.45
N ALA A 21 4.23 1.05 5.36
CA ALA A 21 3.03 1.55 4.69
C ALA A 21 1.76 1.53 5.56
N GLN A 22 1.74 0.76 6.66
CA GLN A 22 0.58 0.69 7.54
C GLN A 22 0.46 1.92 8.45
N ALA A 23 1.57 2.60 8.77
CA ALA A 23 1.56 3.73 9.69
C ALA A 23 0.76 4.94 9.17
N PRO A 24 0.92 5.39 7.91
CA PRO A 24 0.08 6.44 7.33
C PRO A 24 -1.42 6.11 7.39
N ILE A 25 -1.78 4.87 7.05
CA ILE A 25 -3.18 4.42 7.04
C ILE A 25 -3.75 4.43 8.45
N ALA A 26 -3.04 3.83 9.41
CA ALA A 26 -3.44 3.82 10.81
C ALA A 26 -3.56 5.24 11.39
N ALA A 27 -2.67 6.16 10.98
CA ALA A 27 -2.73 7.56 11.39
C ALA A 27 -3.99 8.25 10.87
N VAL A 28 -4.34 8.09 9.59
CA VAL A 28 -5.57 8.64 9.01
C VAL A 28 -6.81 8.07 9.69
N LEU A 29 -6.86 6.75 9.92
CA LEU A 29 -7.98 6.15 10.65
C LEU A 29 -8.13 6.77 12.05
N LEU A 30 -7.03 6.91 12.79
CA LEU A 30 -7.01 7.52 14.13
C LEU A 30 -7.42 8.99 14.16
N MET A 31 -7.32 9.73 13.04
CA MET A 31 -7.86 11.09 12.94
C MET A 31 -9.39 11.11 12.93
N HIS A 32 -10.03 9.99 12.57
CA HIS A 32 -11.48 9.93 12.33
C HIS A 32 -12.23 8.96 13.26
N MET A 33 -11.54 8.05 13.95
CA MET A 33 -12.20 7.08 14.83
C MET A 33 -11.33 6.68 16.05
N PRO A 34 -11.95 6.17 17.13
CA PRO A 34 -11.24 5.64 18.29
C PRO A 34 -10.29 4.49 17.93
N ALA A 35 -9.28 4.27 18.77
CA ALA A 35 -8.19 3.32 18.51
C ALA A 35 -8.64 1.88 18.22
N GLU A 36 -9.67 1.38 18.91
CA GLU A 36 -10.20 0.04 18.68
C GLU A 36 -10.86 -0.09 17.30
N GLN A 37 -11.62 0.92 16.87
CA GLN A 37 -12.23 0.94 15.55
C GLN A 37 -11.15 1.07 14.47
N ALA A 38 -10.16 1.93 14.69
CA ALA A 38 -9.03 2.10 13.77
C ALA A 38 -8.25 0.80 13.59
N PHE A 39 -8.06 0.02 14.67
CA PHE A 39 -7.43 -1.29 14.61
C PHE A 39 -8.23 -2.26 13.73
N TRP A 40 -9.53 -2.42 13.96
CA TRP A 40 -10.34 -3.35 13.16
C TRP A 40 -10.50 -2.90 11.71
N CYS A 41 -10.56 -1.59 11.45
CA CYS A 41 -10.53 -1.06 10.09
C CYS A 41 -9.20 -1.35 9.40
N LEU A 42 -8.06 -1.16 10.07
CA LEU A 42 -6.74 -1.51 9.53
C LEU A 42 -6.67 -3.00 9.17
N VAL A 43 -7.14 -3.87 10.06
CA VAL A 43 -7.25 -5.33 9.81
C VAL A 43 -8.03 -5.61 8.53
N GLN A 44 -9.22 -5.01 8.36
CA GLN A 44 -10.01 -5.21 7.14
C GLN A 44 -9.31 -4.67 5.88
N ILE A 45 -8.64 -3.52 5.97
CA ILE A 45 -7.89 -2.95 4.84
C ILE A 45 -6.80 -3.92 4.39
N CYS A 46 -5.98 -4.41 5.32
CA CYS A 46 -4.85 -5.29 5.00
C CYS A 46 -5.31 -6.66 4.50
N GLU A 47 -6.31 -7.27 5.13
CA GLU A 47 -6.65 -8.67 4.84
C GLU A 47 -7.68 -8.85 3.72
N LYS A 48 -8.67 -7.94 3.65
CA LYS A 48 -9.81 -8.09 2.75
C LYS A 48 -9.68 -7.26 1.49
N TYR A 49 -9.21 -6.01 1.62
CA TYR A 49 -9.20 -5.07 0.51
C TYR A 49 -7.86 -5.00 -0.22
N LEU A 50 -6.75 -5.17 0.51
CA LEU A 50 -5.39 -5.10 -0.03
C LEU A 50 -4.56 -6.35 0.30
N PRO A 51 -5.07 -7.57 0.04
CA PRO A 51 -4.33 -8.79 0.34
C PRO A 51 -2.99 -8.80 -0.40
N GLY A 52 -1.92 -9.13 0.33
CA GLY A 52 -0.56 -9.22 -0.22
C GLY A 52 0.17 -7.89 -0.41
N TYR A 53 -0.47 -6.73 -0.21
CA TYR A 53 0.20 -5.42 -0.32
C TYR A 53 1.28 -5.22 0.75
N TYR A 54 1.04 -5.72 1.95
CA TYR A 54 1.95 -5.55 3.11
C TYR A 54 2.85 -6.77 3.34
N SER A 55 2.86 -7.72 2.41
CA SER A 55 3.71 -8.91 2.47
C SER A 55 5.18 -8.57 2.22
N GLU A 56 6.11 -9.39 2.71
CA GLU A 56 7.56 -9.17 2.53
C GLU A 56 8.00 -9.00 1.08
N LYS A 57 7.29 -9.66 0.15
CA LYS A 57 7.65 -9.66 -1.28
C LYS A 57 6.90 -8.60 -2.09
N LEU A 58 5.91 -7.93 -1.51
CA LEU A 58 5.09 -6.91 -2.18
C LEU A 58 4.53 -7.38 -3.54
N GLU A 59 4.19 -8.67 -3.66
CA GLU A 59 3.83 -9.30 -4.96
C GLU A 59 2.61 -8.63 -5.59
N ALA A 60 1.62 -8.26 -4.78
CA ALA A 60 0.43 -7.54 -5.24
C ALA A 60 0.76 -6.16 -5.81
N ILE A 61 1.72 -5.45 -5.21
CA ILE A 61 2.14 -4.11 -5.67
C ILE A 61 2.88 -4.21 -7.00
N GLN A 62 3.75 -5.20 -7.15
CA GLN A 62 4.46 -5.45 -8.41
C GLN A 62 3.46 -5.72 -9.54
N LEU A 63 2.52 -6.65 -9.31
CA LEU A 63 1.49 -7.00 -10.29
C LEU A 63 0.62 -5.80 -10.67
N HIS A 64 0.07 -5.08 -9.69
CA HIS A 64 -0.75 -3.90 -9.96
C HIS A 64 0.07 -2.79 -10.62
N GLY A 65 1.38 -2.79 -10.39
CA GLY A 65 2.29 -1.89 -11.04
C GLY A 65 2.44 -2.12 -12.54
N GLU A 66 2.58 -3.37 -12.96
CA GLU A 66 2.59 -3.76 -14.37
C GLU A 66 1.25 -3.42 -15.05
N ILE A 67 0.13 -3.63 -14.34
CA ILE A 67 -1.20 -3.25 -14.81
C ILE A 67 -1.28 -1.73 -15.02
N LEU A 68 -0.83 -0.92 -14.06
CA LEU A 68 -0.85 0.54 -14.20
C LEU A 68 -0.01 0.99 -15.39
N PHE A 69 1.18 0.43 -15.59
CA PHE A 69 2.04 0.80 -16.71
C PHE A 69 1.43 0.43 -18.06
N SER A 70 0.79 -0.74 -18.14
CA SER A 70 0.03 -1.17 -19.32
C SER A 70 -1.16 -0.24 -19.62
N LEU A 71 -1.85 0.22 -18.57
CA LEU A 71 -2.93 1.21 -18.70
C LEU A 71 -2.40 2.58 -19.11
N LEU A 72 -1.26 3.01 -18.58
CA LEU A 72 -0.64 4.28 -18.93
C LEU A 72 -0.32 4.35 -20.43
N GLN A 73 0.16 3.24 -21.02
CA GLN A 73 0.40 3.16 -22.46
C GLN A 73 -0.87 3.42 -23.27
N ARG A 74 -2.03 2.95 -22.78
CA ARG A 74 -3.32 3.09 -23.45
C ARG A 74 -3.96 4.46 -23.24
N VAL A 75 -3.95 4.94 -22.00
CA VAL A 75 -4.67 6.15 -21.58
C VAL A 75 -3.85 7.42 -21.80
N SER A 76 -2.52 7.35 -21.64
CA SER A 76 -1.61 8.47 -21.86
C SER A 76 -0.30 8.01 -22.53
N PRO A 77 -0.32 7.76 -23.85
CA PRO A 77 0.86 7.36 -24.60
C PRO A 77 2.01 8.38 -24.51
N LEU A 78 1.69 9.67 -24.31
CA LEU A 78 2.67 10.74 -24.14
C LEU A 78 3.45 10.57 -22.84
N ALA A 79 2.76 10.36 -21.72
CA ALA A 79 3.39 10.13 -20.42
C ALA A 79 4.19 8.82 -20.43
N TYR A 80 3.62 7.74 -20.98
CA TYR A 80 4.31 6.46 -21.15
C TYR A 80 5.63 6.61 -21.91
N LYS A 81 5.62 7.28 -23.08
CA LYS A 81 6.82 7.54 -23.87
C LYS A 81 7.82 8.41 -23.12
N HIS A 82 7.36 9.39 -22.35
CA HIS A 82 8.25 10.26 -21.57
C HIS A 82 8.96 9.49 -20.46
N LEU A 83 8.24 8.71 -19.66
CA LEU A 83 8.82 7.86 -18.61
C LEU A 83 9.83 6.86 -19.20
N GLY A 84 9.48 6.22 -20.32
CA GLY A 84 10.40 5.31 -21.02
C GLY A 84 11.67 6.00 -21.52
N LYS A 85 11.58 7.24 -22.04
CA LYS A 85 12.76 8.03 -22.44
C LYS A 85 13.66 8.39 -21.27
N GLN A 86 13.09 8.65 -20.10
CA GLN A 86 13.82 8.98 -18.87
C GLN A 86 14.29 7.74 -18.11
N LYS A 87 14.00 6.53 -18.59
CA LYS A 87 14.31 5.25 -17.92
C LYS A 87 13.77 5.18 -16.49
N ILE A 88 12.60 5.77 -16.27
CA ILE A 88 11.92 5.70 -14.97
C ILE A 88 11.17 4.39 -14.90
N ASP A 89 11.57 3.53 -13.96
CA ASP A 89 10.81 2.33 -13.62
C ASP A 89 9.49 2.75 -12.99
N PRO A 90 8.34 2.25 -13.49
CA PRO A 90 7.02 2.54 -12.91
C PRO A 90 6.98 2.33 -11.40
N ILE A 91 7.70 1.34 -10.86
CA ILE A 91 7.66 1.00 -9.43
C ILE A 91 7.99 2.20 -8.55
N LEU A 92 8.90 3.07 -9.00
CA LEU A 92 9.33 4.26 -8.28
C LEU A 92 8.22 5.28 -8.06
N CYS A 93 7.27 5.39 -8.99
CA CYS A 93 6.11 6.28 -8.83
C CYS A 93 5.00 5.62 -8.02
N MET A 94 4.90 4.29 -8.08
CA MET A 94 3.75 3.54 -7.57
C MET A 94 3.88 3.22 -6.09
N THR A 95 5.10 3.03 -5.59
CA THR A 95 5.36 2.81 -4.16
C THR A 95 4.65 3.87 -3.31
N GLU A 96 4.79 5.16 -3.64
CA GLU A 96 4.16 6.27 -2.88
C GLU A 96 2.64 6.40 -3.09
N TRP A 97 2.11 5.86 -4.19
CA TRP A 97 0.67 5.96 -4.48
C TRP A 97 -0.13 4.81 -3.89
N PHE A 98 0.49 3.63 -3.77
CA PHE A 98 -0.17 2.38 -3.42
C PHE A 98 0.11 1.96 -1.98
N MET A 99 1.15 2.51 -1.35
CA MET A 99 1.53 2.31 0.06
C MET A 99 1.52 3.64 0.81
#